data_AF-A0A1T4UUI9-F1
#
_entry.id   AF-A0A1T4UUI9-F1
#
_cell.length_a   1.000
_cell.length_b   1.000
_cell.length_c   1.000
_cell.angle_alpha   90.00
_cell.angle_beta   90.00
_cell.angle_gamma   90.00
#
_symmetry.space_group_name_H-M   'P 1'
#
loop_
_entity.id
_entity.type
_entity.pdbx_description
1 polymer ?
#
loop_
_entity_poly.entity_id
_entity_poly.type
_entity_poly.pdbx_seq_one_letter_code
_entity_poly.pdbx_strand_id
1 'polypeptide(L)'
;MAWIDRTNHEVGDLICIRDDKAAQILCRCKCGRENLYPRTIFKSTYRGPTACKYCRSHPCEICSEPVFKTNSFTCSDACKKERNSRKEKQRYQMVKDTVGFKITRQEYLASLKLRLEADPEFRSFFLERQRVTLKKNRIKLSEDHEKLEQYRQKHRERERQRLVEIRADDAQWEEYKAKQREWYHSLSYEDYLRLFKDGKSPLDEVTLRLIGGE
;
A
#
# COMPACT_ATOMS: atom_id res chain seq x y z
N MET A 1 49.51 26.66 27.48
CA MET A 1 48.96 27.25 26.23
C MET A 1 48.07 28.42 26.61
N ALA A 2 48.27 29.59 25.99
CA ALA A 2 47.40 30.74 26.20
C ALA A 2 45.97 30.40 25.76
N TRP A 3 44.98 30.83 26.53
CA TRP A 3 43.58 30.66 26.19
C TRP A 3 43.24 31.54 24.98
N ILE A 4 42.59 30.95 23.98
CA ILE A 4 42.12 31.66 22.78
C ILE A 4 40.62 31.87 22.92
N ASP A 5 40.21 33.14 22.93
CA ASP A 5 38.81 33.55 22.76
C ASP A 5 38.38 33.28 21.32
N ARG A 6 37.32 32.51 21.13
CA ARG A 6 36.79 32.15 19.81
C ARG A 6 35.57 32.95 19.41
N THR A 7 35.21 33.98 20.16
CA THR A 7 34.13 34.89 19.77
C THR A 7 34.39 35.45 18.36
N ASN A 8 33.33 35.53 17.56
CA ASN A 8 33.32 35.89 16.13
C ASN A 8 34.07 34.93 15.17
N HIS A 9 34.60 33.80 15.65
CA HIS A 9 35.18 32.81 14.74
C HIS A 9 34.08 31.98 14.05
N GLU A 10 34.33 31.65 12.79
CA GLU A 10 33.40 30.90 11.93
C GLU A 10 33.80 29.43 11.77
N VAL A 11 32.82 28.54 11.76
CA VAL A 11 32.97 27.13 11.35
C VAL A 11 31.76 26.73 10.52
N GLY A 12 31.96 26.56 9.20
CA GLY A 12 30.87 26.26 8.27
C GLY A 12 29.84 27.39 8.23
N ASP A 13 28.63 27.13 8.72
CA ASP A 13 27.54 28.11 8.80
C ASP A 13 27.31 28.65 10.22
N LEU A 14 28.24 28.39 11.15
CA LEU A 14 28.15 28.81 12.56
C LEU A 14 29.17 29.90 12.86
N ILE A 15 28.72 30.94 13.57
CA ILE A 15 29.55 32.01 14.13
C ILE A 15 29.49 31.90 15.66
N CYS A 16 30.63 31.85 16.34
CA CYS A 16 30.63 31.86 17.81
C CYS A 16 30.28 33.25 18.35
N ILE A 17 29.27 33.30 19.22
CA ILE A 17 28.80 34.54 19.87
C ILE A 17 29.39 34.69 21.27
N ARG A 18 29.59 33.56 21.96
CA ARG A 18 30.08 33.54 23.33
C ARG A 18 30.95 32.31 23.59
N ASP A 19 32.17 32.58 24.03
CA ASP A 19 33.15 31.61 24.51
C ASP A 19 33.44 31.87 26.01
N ASP A 20 32.76 31.13 26.89
CA ASP A 20 32.89 31.21 28.35
C ASP A 20 33.90 30.19 28.91
N LYS A 21 34.79 29.66 28.06
CA LYS A 21 35.72 28.56 28.39
C LYS A 21 35.04 27.24 28.80
N ALA A 22 33.72 27.12 28.70
CA ALA A 22 33.05 25.86 28.98
C ALA A 22 33.32 24.80 27.90
N ALA A 23 32.93 23.56 28.18
CA ALA A 23 32.99 22.46 27.23
C ALA A 23 32.11 22.71 25.98
N GLN A 24 31.08 23.55 26.14
CA GLN A 24 30.19 24.00 25.09
C GLN A 24 30.35 25.51 24.86
N ILE A 25 30.08 25.95 23.65
CA ILE A 25 30.15 27.35 23.22
C ILE A 25 28.83 27.73 22.55
N LEU A 26 28.43 29.01 22.68
CA LEU A 26 27.22 29.49 22.02
C LEU A 26 27.56 29.96 20.61
N CYS A 27 26.91 29.37 19.61
CA CYS A 27 27.06 29.77 18.21
C CYS A 27 25.72 30.17 17.59
N ARG A 28 25.75 31.18 16.71
CA ARG A 28 24.65 31.57 15.83
C ARG A 28 24.85 30.91 14.48
N CYS A 29 23.83 30.23 13.98
CA CYS A 29 23.81 29.77 12.59
C CYS A 29 23.45 30.92 11.64
N LYS A 30 23.86 30.84 10.37
CA LYS A 30 23.45 31.79 9.32
C LYS A 30 21.93 32.02 9.23
N CYS A 31 21.10 31.05 9.62
CA CYS A 31 19.65 31.23 9.71
C CYS A 31 19.18 32.01 10.96
N GLY A 32 20.08 32.64 11.72
CA GLY A 32 19.80 33.43 12.92
C GLY A 32 19.59 32.63 14.21
N ARG A 33 19.52 31.30 14.16
CA ARG A 33 19.26 30.47 15.36
C ARG A 33 20.52 30.26 16.18
N GLU A 34 20.39 30.38 17.49
CA GLU A 34 21.47 30.16 18.46
C GLU A 34 21.35 28.77 19.08
N ASN A 35 22.48 28.05 19.19
CA ASN A 35 22.55 26.76 19.90
C ASN A 35 23.92 26.58 20.54
N LEU A 36 23.99 25.67 21.51
CA LEU A 36 25.24 25.24 22.13
C LEU A 36 25.91 24.16 21.27
N TYR A 37 27.20 24.32 21.03
CA TYR A 37 28.05 23.39 20.29
C TYR A 37 29.26 22.99 21.13
N PRO A 38 29.84 21.79 20.94
CA PRO A 38 31.06 21.43 21.65
C PRO A 38 32.19 22.37 21.22
N ARG A 39 33.00 22.84 22.19
CA ARG A 39 34.17 23.70 21.94
C ARG A 39 35.15 23.10 20.91
N THR A 40 35.16 21.77 20.80
CA THR A 40 35.97 21.03 19.83
C THR A 40 35.58 21.25 18.37
N ILE A 41 34.45 21.93 18.09
CA ILE A 41 34.02 22.28 16.72
C ILE A 41 35.07 23.07 15.92
N PHE A 42 35.90 23.86 16.62
CA PHE A 42 36.99 24.62 16.03
C PHE A 42 38.28 23.83 15.80
N LYS A 43 38.32 22.54 16.14
CA LYS A 43 39.46 21.67 15.85
C LYS A 43 39.35 21.16 14.40
N SER A 44 40.46 21.09 13.68
CA SER A 44 40.53 20.52 12.32
C SER A 44 40.08 19.05 12.24
N THR A 45 40.14 18.32 13.35
CA THR A 45 39.70 16.92 13.46
C THR A 45 38.20 16.75 13.73
N TYR A 46 37.45 17.84 13.91
CA TYR A 46 36.02 17.76 14.14
C TYR A 46 35.28 17.22 12.91
N ARG A 47 34.30 16.34 13.15
CA ARG A 47 33.45 15.70 12.11
C ARG A 47 31.96 15.81 12.42
N GLY A 48 31.59 16.66 13.38
CA GLY A 48 30.19 16.86 13.77
C GLY A 48 29.47 17.95 12.96
N PRO A 49 28.27 18.36 13.40
CA PRO A 49 27.49 19.43 12.76
C PRO A 49 28.24 20.76 12.68
N THR A 50 28.32 21.36 11.49
CA THR A 50 28.83 22.73 11.26
C THR A 50 27.72 23.71 10.86
N ALA A 51 26.45 23.34 11.11
CA ALA A 51 25.25 24.15 10.90
C ALA A 51 24.17 23.72 11.90
N CYS A 52 23.10 24.52 12.07
CA CYS A 52 22.01 24.16 12.97
C CYS A 52 21.18 22.98 12.44
N LYS A 53 20.48 22.29 13.35
CA LYS A 53 19.63 21.13 13.00
C LYS A 53 18.59 21.45 11.92
N TYR A 54 18.12 22.69 11.85
CA TYR A 54 17.14 23.14 10.86
C TYR A 54 17.76 23.36 9.48
N CYS A 55 18.91 24.02 9.40
CA CYS A 55 19.65 24.17 8.13
C CYS A 55 20.13 22.82 7.58
N ARG A 56 20.37 21.85 8.46
CA ARG A 56 20.75 20.48 8.09
C ARG A 56 19.55 19.56 7.83
N SER A 57 18.33 20.05 8.07
CA SER A 57 17.14 19.26 7.80
C SER A 57 16.87 19.19 6.31
N HIS A 58 16.32 18.07 5.87
CA HIS A 58 15.83 17.90 4.50
C HIS A 58 14.35 17.51 4.57
N PRO A 59 13.56 17.74 3.51
CA PRO A 59 12.15 17.36 3.51
C PRO A 59 11.98 15.84 3.56
N CYS A 60 10.94 15.38 4.24
CA CYS A 60 10.51 13.98 4.24
C CYS A 60 10.00 13.58 2.84
N GLU A 61 10.43 12.45 2.30
CA GLU A 61 9.99 11.97 0.97
C GLU A 61 8.47 11.70 0.85
N ILE A 62 7.74 11.63 1.98
CA ILE A 62 6.31 11.29 2.01
C ILE A 62 5.41 12.50 2.31
N CYS A 63 5.75 13.30 3.31
CA CYS A 63 4.92 14.41 3.77
C CYS A 63 5.63 15.77 3.77
N SER A 64 6.85 15.84 3.25
CA SER A 64 7.66 17.08 3.16
C SER A 64 8.06 17.74 4.48
N GLU A 65 7.59 17.22 5.63
CA GLU A 65 8.02 17.66 6.97
C GLU A 65 9.55 17.57 7.14
N PRO A 66 10.18 18.50 7.89
CA PRO A 66 11.63 18.49 8.08
C PRO A 66 12.11 17.24 8.83
N VAL A 67 13.15 16.60 8.29
CA VAL A 67 13.81 15.46 8.91
C VAL A 67 15.11 15.91 9.55
N PHE A 68 15.22 15.72 10.87
CA PHE A 68 16.38 16.14 11.65
C PHE A 68 17.39 15.02 11.93
N LYS A 69 17.05 13.78 11.58
CA LYS A 69 17.92 12.61 11.78
C LYS A 69 18.83 12.43 10.57
N THR A 70 20.12 12.37 10.82
CA THR A 70 21.13 12.01 9.80
C THR A 70 20.81 10.62 9.22
N ASN A 71 20.84 10.51 7.88
CA ASN A 71 20.60 9.28 7.10
C ASN A 71 19.18 8.70 7.14
N SER A 72 18.19 9.44 7.65
CA SER A 72 16.78 9.05 7.52
C SER A 72 16.12 9.88 6.42
N PHE A 73 15.44 9.26 5.47
CA PHE A 73 14.67 9.97 4.43
C PHE A 73 13.26 10.35 4.87
N THR A 74 12.84 9.94 6.08
CA THR A 74 11.47 10.07 6.56
C THR A 74 11.43 10.63 7.99
N CYS A 75 10.39 11.40 8.30
CA CYS A 75 10.22 12.05 9.61
C CYS A 75 9.67 11.12 10.71
N SER A 76 8.94 10.05 10.33
CA SER A 76 8.26 9.15 11.28
C SER A 76 8.25 7.69 10.79
N ASP A 77 7.95 6.76 11.69
CA ASP A 77 7.78 5.34 11.34
C ASP A 77 6.58 5.12 10.41
N ALA A 78 5.54 5.94 10.52
CA ALA A 78 4.42 5.91 9.58
C ALA A 78 4.89 6.27 8.15
N CYS A 79 5.67 7.34 8.00
CA CYS A 79 6.25 7.72 6.72
C CYS A 79 7.26 6.66 6.22
N LYS A 80 8.04 6.04 7.11
CA LYS A 80 8.95 4.95 6.76
C LYS A 80 8.19 3.74 6.19
N LYS A 81 7.09 3.34 6.85
CA LYS A 81 6.21 2.25 6.37
C LYS A 81 5.59 2.59 5.02
N GLU A 82 5.09 3.81 4.85
CA GLU A 82 4.50 4.26 3.58
C GLU A 82 5.55 4.28 2.45
N ARG A 83 6.75 4.82 2.70
CA ARG A 83 7.86 4.80 1.75
C ARG A 83 8.21 3.39 1.31
N ASN A 84 8.33 2.46 2.26
CA ASN A 84 8.62 1.06 1.96
C ASN A 84 7.46 0.42 1.17
N SER A 85 6.21 0.75 1.49
CA SER A 85 5.05 0.28 0.72
C SER A 85 5.07 0.79 -0.72
N ARG A 86 5.40 2.07 -0.95
CA ARG A 86 5.54 2.64 -2.30
C ARG A 86 6.65 1.96 -3.10
N LYS A 87 7.83 1.78 -2.51
CA LYS A 87 8.95 1.08 -3.15
C LYS A 87 8.61 -0.37 -3.49
N GLU A 88 7.94 -1.07 -2.57
CA GLU A 88 7.52 -2.45 -2.79
C GLU A 88 6.45 -2.54 -3.89
N LYS A 89 5.49 -1.61 -3.94
CA LYS A 89 4.51 -1.54 -5.03
C LYS A 89 5.18 -1.31 -6.39
N GLN A 90 6.17 -0.42 -6.46
CA GLN A 90 6.95 -0.17 -7.68
C GLN A 90 7.73 -1.42 -8.09
N ARG A 91 8.46 -2.04 -7.16
CA ARG A 91 9.17 -3.29 -7.38
C ARG A 91 8.23 -4.38 -7.92
N TYR A 92 7.07 -4.55 -7.27
CA TYR A 92 6.06 -5.52 -7.70
C TYR A 92 5.56 -5.24 -9.11
N GLN A 93 5.27 -3.99 -9.45
CA GLN A 93 4.83 -3.63 -10.81
C GLN A 93 5.88 -3.96 -11.87
N MET A 94 7.17 -3.85 -11.55
CA MET A 94 8.26 -4.21 -12.46
C MET A 94 8.39 -5.72 -12.66
N VAL A 95 8.19 -6.52 -11.61
CA VAL A 95 8.48 -7.97 -11.66
C VAL A 95 7.27 -8.84 -11.95
N LYS A 96 6.03 -8.37 -11.71
CA LYS A 96 4.81 -9.20 -11.73
C LYS A 96 4.57 -9.94 -13.06
N ASP A 97 5.02 -9.38 -14.18
CA ASP A 97 4.78 -9.93 -15.51
C ASP A 97 5.94 -10.80 -16.03
N THR A 98 7.05 -10.85 -15.28
CA THR A 98 8.22 -11.67 -15.61
C THR A 98 7.92 -13.16 -15.47
N VAL A 99 8.55 -13.99 -16.30
CA VAL A 99 8.35 -15.45 -16.30
C VAL A 99 8.72 -16.06 -14.93
N GLY A 100 9.87 -15.68 -14.37
CA GLY A 100 10.32 -16.19 -13.06
C GLY A 100 9.35 -15.84 -11.93
N PHE A 101 8.75 -14.65 -11.95
CA PHE A 101 7.74 -14.27 -10.96
C PHE A 101 6.44 -15.07 -11.13
N LYS A 102 6.00 -15.30 -12.38
CA LYS A 102 4.79 -16.10 -12.65
C LYS A 102 4.95 -17.54 -12.15
N ILE A 103 6.11 -18.16 -12.39
CA ILE A 103 6.42 -19.52 -11.92
C ILE A 103 6.41 -19.58 -10.39
N THR A 104 7.21 -18.74 -9.73
CA THR A 104 7.27 -18.71 -8.25
C THR A 104 5.92 -18.41 -7.61
N ARG A 105 5.11 -17.55 -8.23
CA ARG A 105 3.74 -17.28 -7.79
C ARG A 105 2.84 -18.50 -7.95
N GLN A 106 2.94 -19.24 -9.04
CA GLN A 106 2.17 -20.47 -9.25
C GLN A 106 2.54 -21.54 -8.21
N GLU A 107 3.83 -21.75 -7.96
CA GLU A 107 4.32 -22.68 -6.94
C GLU A 107 3.83 -22.31 -5.52
N TYR A 108 3.88 -21.01 -5.19
CA TYR A 108 3.31 -20.52 -3.93
C TYR A 108 1.81 -20.81 -3.82
N LEU A 109 1.04 -20.60 -4.88
CA LEU A 109 -0.40 -20.88 -4.86
C LEU A 109 -0.70 -22.38 -4.77
N ALA A 110 0.09 -23.22 -5.43
CA ALA A 110 -0.04 -24.66 -5.36
C ALA A 110 0.26 -25.17 -3.93
N SER A 111 1.36 -24.74 -3.33
CA SER A 111 1.71 -25.09 -1.94
C SER A 111 0.68 -24.58 -0.93
N LEU A 112 0.14 -23.38 -1.13
CA LEU A 112 -0.94 -22.84 -0.29
C LEU A 112 -2.19 -23.71 -0.38
N LYS A 113 -2.59 -24.13 -1.59
CA LYS A 113 -3.75 -25.00 -1.80
C LYS A 113 -3.58 -26.33 -1.08
N LEU A 114 -2.43 -26.99 -1.26
CA LEU A 114 -2.11 -28.24 -0.56
C LEU A 114 -2.18 -28.09 0.95
N ARG A 115 -1.66 -26.98 1.50
CA ARG A 115 -1.71 -26.73 2.94
C ARG A 115 -3.14 -26.49 3.45
N LEU A 116 -3.98 -25.79 2.68
CA LEU A 116 -5.38 -25.58 3.02
C LEU A 116 -6.19 -26.89 3.02
N GLU A 117 -5.79 -27.86 2.20
CA GLU A 117 -6.41 -29.19 2.15
C GLU A 117 -5.90 -30.10 3.28
N ALA A 118 -4.60 -30.08 3.56
CA ALA A 118 -3.95 -30.95 4.54
C ALA A 118 -4.17 -30.52 6.00
N ASP A 119 -4.37 -29.23 6.28
CA ASP A 119 -4.42 -28.67 7.63
C ASP A 119 -5.74 -27.90 7.87
N PRO A 120 -6.74 -28.54 8.51
CA PRO A 120 -8.02 -27.91 8.82
C PRO A 120 -7.91 -26.70 9.77
N GLU A 121 -6.96 -26.72 10.72
CA GLU A 121 -6.76 -25.60 11.64
C GLU A 121 -6.23 -24.39 10.89
N PHE A 122 -5.20 -24.59 10.05
CA PHE A 122 -4.68 -23.52 9.18
C PHE A 122 -5.74 -22.99 8.23
N ARG A 123 -6.56 -23.86 7.64
CA ARG A 123 -7.68 -23.46 6.79
C ARG A 123 -8.67 -22.57 7.53
N SER A 124 -9.06 -22.94 8.74
CA SER A 124 -10.00 -22.14 9.55
C SER A 124 -9.44 -20.74 9.83
N PHE A 125 -8.17 -20.67 10.26
CA PHE A 125 -7.47 -19.42 10.53
C PHE A 125 -7.34 -18.54 9.28
N PHE A 126 -6.99 -19.15 8.14
CA PHE A 126 -6.86 -18.46 6.87
C PHE A 126 -8.19 -17.85 6.41
N LEU A 127 -9.28 -18.62 6.46
CA LEU A 127 -10.61 -18.16 6.08
C LEU A 127 -11.12 -17.04 6.99
N GLU A 128 -10.87 -17.13 8.30
CA GLU A 128 -11.28 -16.08 9.23
C GLU A 128 -10.52 -14.77 8.96
N ARG A 129 -9.20 -14.87 8.73
CA ARG A 129 -8.40 -13.71 8.32
C ARG A 129 -8.90 -13.08 7.01
N GLN A 130 -9.32 -13.92 6.06
CA GLN A 130 -9.89 -13.47 4.79
C GLN A 130 -11.21 -12.73 5.02
N ARG A 131 -12.12 -13.27 5.85
CA ARG A 131 -13.39 -12.62 6.22
C ARG A 131 -13.17 -11.26 6.86
N VAL A 132 -12.26 -11.14 7.83
CA VAL A 132 -11.93 -9.87 8.48
C VAL A 132 -11.39 -8.85 7.47
N THR A 133 -10.54 -9.30 6.54
CA THR A 133 -9.98 -8.42 5.49
C THR A 133 -11.07 -7.93 4.53
N LEU A 134 -11.95 -8.83 4.09
CA LEU A 134 -13.09 -8.50 3.24
C LEU A 134 -14.05 -7.52 3.93
N LYS A 135 -14.33 -7.71 5.22
CA LYS A 135 -15.15 -6.79 6.02
C LYS A 135 -14.54 -5.39 6.06
N LYS A 136 -13.24 -5.28 6.34
CA LYS A 136 -12.52 -3.99 6.35
C LYS A 136 -12.55 -3.31 4.98
N ASN A 137 -12.36 -4.07 3.90
CA ASN A 137 -12.43 -3.52 2.54
C ASN A 137 -13.84 -3.04 2.19
N ARG A 138 -14.88 -3.78 2.60
CA ARG A 138 -16.27 -3.38 2.40
C ARG A 138 -16.59 -2.07 3.10
N ILE A 139 -16.15 -1.90 4.35
CA ILE A 139 -16.31 -0.64 5.11
C ILE A 139 -15.62 0.52 4.38
N LYS A 140 -14.36 0.34 3.98
CA LYS A 140 -13.61 1.36 3.22
C LYS A 140 -14.27 1.74 1.89
N LEU A 141 -14.84 0.76 1.19
CA LEU A 141 -15.55 1.02 -0.06
C LEU A 141 -16.91 1.70 0.18
N SER A 142 -17.58 1.45 1.31
CA SER A 142 -18.83 2.15 1.64
C SER A 142 -18.63 3.61 2.04
N GLU A 143 -17.43 3.99 2.47
CA GLU A 143 -17.07 5.39 2.80
C GLU A 143 -16.89 6.26 1.55
N ASP A 144 -16.73 5.66 0.36
CA ASP A 144 -16.45 6.37 -0.89
C ASP A 144 -17.29 5.78 -2.03
N HIS A 145 -18.42 6.44 -2.33
CA HIS A 145 -19.37 6.00 -3.34
C HIS A 145 -18.78 5.95 -4.76
N GLU A 146 -17.86 6.85 -5.08
CA GLU A 146 -17.23 6.88 -6.41
C GLU A 146 -16.30 5.68 -6.59
N LYS A 147 -15.47 5.38 -5.58
CA LYS A 147 -14.63 4.18 -5.59
C LYS A 147 -15.45 2.90 -5.60
N LEU A 148 -16.59 2.87 -4.90
CA LEU A 148 -17.50 1.73 -4.92
C LEU A 148 -18.04 1.47 -6.33
N GLU A 149 -18.43 2.52 -7.05
CA GLU A 149 -18.96 2.37 -8.41
C GLU A 149 -17.87 1.97 -9.40
N GLN A 150 -16.67 2.55 -9.31
CA GLN A 150 -15.52 2.11 -10.11
C GLN A 150 -15.18 0.63 -9.85
N TYR A 151 -15.22 0.20 -8.59
CA TYR A 151 -15.02 -1.20 -8.22
C TYR A 151 -16.08 -2.12 -8.87
N ARG A 152 -17.36 -1.73 -8.79
CA ARG A 152 -18.48 -2.48 -9.41
C ARG A 152 -18.35 -2.53 -10.93
N GLN A 153 -18.03 -1.42 -11.58
CA GLN A 153 -17.80 -1.37 -13.03
C GLN A 153 -16.70 -2.32 -13.45
N LYS A 154 -15.54 -2.28 -12.78
CA LYS A 154 -14.42 -3.18 -13.06
C LYS A 154 -14.76 -4.65 -12.78
N HIS A 155 -15.65 -4.92 -11.85
CA HIS A 155 -16.15 -6.28 -11.61
C HIS A 155 -17.06 -6.74 -12.77
N ARG A 156 -18.00 -5.89 -13.21
CA ARG A 156 -18.88 -6.17 -14.36
C ARG A 156 -18.08 -6.37 -15.64
N GLU A 157 -17.05 -5.58 -15.88
CA GLU A 157 -16.17 -5.70 -17.04
C GLU A 157 -15.42 -7.03 -17.07
N ARG A 158 -14.80 -7.41 -15.95
CA ARG A 158 -14.12 -8.70 -15.82
C ARG A 158 -15.05 -9.88 -16.03
N GLU A 159 -16.26 -9.82 -15.47
CA GLU A 159 -17.24 -10.90 -15.67
C GLU A 159 -17.70 -10.97 -17.12
N ARG A 160 -17.90 -9.84 -17.79
CA ARG A 160 -18.20 -9.81 -19.23
C ARG A 160 -17.08 -10.46 -20.06
N GLN A 161 -15.82 -10.10 -19.80
CA GLN A 161 -14.67 -10.70 -20.49
C GLN A 161 -14.62 -12.22 -20.25
N ARG A 162 -14.76 -12.66 -19.00
CA ARG A 162 -14.82 -14.08 -18.64
C ARG A 162 -15.94 -14.82 -19.39
N LEU A 163 -17.13 -14.23 -19.49
CA LEU A 163 -18.24 -14.84 -20.23
C LEU A 163 -17.99 -14.91 -21.73
N VAL A 164 -17.31 -13.92 -22.31
CA VAL A 164 -16.87 -13.97 -23.72
C VAL A 164 -15.90 -15.14 -23.94
N GLU A 165 -14.93 -15.33 -23.04
CA GLU A 165 -13.98 -16.46 -23.11
C GLU A 165 -14.70 -17.81 -22.99
N ILE A 166 -15.59 -17.97 -22.01
CA ILE A 166 -16.37 -19.20 -21.84
C ILE A 166 -17.25 -19.47 -23.06
N ARG A 167 -17.86 -18.43 -23.64
CA ARG A 167 -18.73 -18.58 -24.82
C ARG A 167 -17.97 -18.94 -26.09
N ALA A 168 -16.67 -18.67 -26.16
CA ALA A 168 -15.85 -19.03 -27.31
C ALA A 168 -15.54 -20.54 -27.39
N ASP A 169 -15.81 -21.31 -26.33
CA ASP A 169 -15.62 -22.75 -26.23
C ASP A 169 -16.96 -23.44 -25.92
N ASP A 170 -17.48 -24.23 -26.86
CA ASP A 170 -18.79 -24.88 -26.75
C ASP A 170 -18.89 -25.81 -25.53
N ALA A 171 -17.81 -26.51 -25.18
CA ALA A 171 -17.81 -27.42 -24.03
C ALA A 171 -17.89 -26.64 -22.71
N GLN A 172 -17.13 -25.54 -22.59
CA GLN A 172 -17.19 -24.66 -21.42
C GLN A 172 -18.54 -23.94 -21.32
N TRP A 173 -19.14 -23.58 -22.45
CA TRP A 173 -20.44 -22.95 -22.50
C TRP A 173 -21.56 -23.88 -22.03
N GLU A 174 -21.55 -25.15 -22.42
CA GLU A 174 -22.51 -26.15 -21.92
C GLU A 174 -22.36 -26.41 -20.43
N GLU A 175 -21.12 -26.55 -19.93
CA GLU A 175 -20.84 -26.72 -18.50
C GLU A 175 -21.31 -25.50 -17.69
N TYR A 176 -21.05 -24.29 -18.21
CA TYR A 176 -21.52 -23.05 -17.61
C TYR A 176 -23.06 -23.02 -17.51
N LYS A 177 -23.77 -23.36 -18.58
CA LYS A 177 -25.25 -23.43 -18.57
C LYS A 177 -25.77 -24.49 -17.60
N ALA A 178 -25.12 -25.66 -17.50
CA ALA A 178 -25.50 -26.69 -16.54
C ALA A 178 -25.38 -26.18 -15.10
N LYS A 179 -24.26 -25.53 -14.75
CA LYS A 179 -24.05 -24.92 -13.43
C LYS A 179 -25.04 -23.79 -13.12
N GLN A 180 -25.37 -22.97 -14.12
CA GLN A 180 -26.39 -21.92 -13.95
C GLN A 180 -27.77 -22.51 -13.65
N ARG A 181 -28.16 -23.59 -14.36
CA ARG A 181 -29.40 -24.31 -14.09
C ARG A 181 -29.42 -24.92 -12.69
N GLU A 182 -28.34 -25.59 -12.30
CA GLU A 182 -28.20 -26.17 -10.96
C GLU A 182 -28.32 -25.11 -9.86
N TRP A 183 -27.62 -23.97 -10.02
CA TRP A 183 -27.72 -22.85 -9.09
C TRP A 183 -29.15 -22.33 -8.99
N TYR A 184 -29.82 -22.13 -10.12
CA TYR A 184 -31.20 -21.67 -10.16
C TYR A 184 -32.14 -22.63 -9.43
N HIS A 185 -31.98 -23.94 -9.66
CA HIS A 185 -32.76 -24.98 -8.98
C HIS A 185 -32.44 -25.12 -7.49
N SER A 186 -31.28 -24.64 -7.05
CA SER A 186 -30.90 -24.59 -5.63
C SER A 186 -31.51 -23.41 -4.87
N LEU A 187 -32.12 -22.44 -5.56
CA LEU A 187 -32.75 -21.28 -4.91
C LEU A 187 -34.03 -21.69 -4.19
N SER A 188 -34.17 -21.23 -2.95
CA SER A 188 -35.46 -21.28 -2.25
C SER A 188 -36.47 -20.37 -2.95
N TYR A 189 -37.76 -20.64 -2.76
CA TYR A 189 -38.82 -19.79 -3.31
C TYR A 189 -38.70 -18.33 -2.84
N GLU A 190 -38.28 -18.10 -1.59
CA GLU A 190 -38.05 -16.76 -1.05
C GLU A 190 -36.83 -16.07 -1.68
N ASP A 191 -35.71 -16.79 -1.87
CA ASP A 191 -34.53 -16.25 -2.54
C ASP A 191 -34.80 -15.95 -4.01
N TYR A 192 -35.59 -16.80 -4.68
CA TYR A 192 -36.06 -16.59 -6.04
C TYR A 192 -36.82 -15.26 -6.16
N LEU A 193 -37.85 -15.04 -5.34
CA LEU A 193 -38.62 -13.79 -5.33
C LEU A 193 -37.78 -12.55 -4.97
N ARG A 194 -36.81 -12.69 -4.06
CA ARG A 194 -35.92 -11.59 -3.66
C ARG A 194 -34.99 -11.16 -4.80
N LEU A 195 -34.46 -12.13 -5.55
CA LEU A 195 -33.52 -11.89 -6.65
C LEU A 195 -34.23 -11.45 -7.93
N PHE A 196 -35.44 -11.96 -8.17
CA PHE A 196 -36.25 -11.68 -9.35
C PHE A 196 -37.53 -10.95 -8.92
N LYS A 197 -37.36 -9.66 -8.58
CA LYS A 197 -38.39 -8.79 -7.98
C LYS A 197 -39.70 -8.68 -8.78
N ASP A 198 -39.70 -9.01 -10.07
CA ASP A 198 -40.88 -8.95 -10.95
C ASP A 198 -41.39 -10.34 -11.36
N GLY A 199 -40.92 -11.42 -10.72
CA GLY A 199 -41.25 -12.81 -11.07
C GLY A 199 -40.67 -13.28 -12.42
N LYS A 200 -39.96 -12.40 -13.13
CA LYS A 200 -39.27 -12.69 -14.38
C LYS A 200 -37.81 -13.04 -14.10
N SER A 201 -37.45 -14.30 -14.31
CA SER A 201 -36.04 -14.68 -14.38
C SER A 201 -35.41 -14.00 -15.62
N PRO A 202 -34.13 -13.57 -15.61
CA PRO A 202 -33.39 -13.24 -16.81
C PRO A 202 -33.40 -14.38 -17.83
N LEU A 203 -33.61 -15.61 -17.37
CA LEU A 203 -33.85 -16.76 -18.24
C LEU A 203 -35.26 -16.76 -18.87
N ASP A 204 -36.26 -16.08 -18.33
CA ASP A 204 -37.58 -16.02 -18.98
C ASP A 204 -37.57 -15.05 -20.17
N GLU A 205 -36.90 -13.90 -20.08
CA GLU A 205 -36.86 -12.95 -21.21
C GLU A 205 -35.68 -13.19 -22.18
N VAL A 206 -34.52 -13.65 -21.70
CA VAL A 206 -33.35 -13.89 -22.58
C VAL A 206 -33.36 -15.30 -23.18
N THR A 207 -33.90 -16.31 -22.48
CA THR A 207 -33.98 -17.67 -23.04
C THR A 207 -35.17 -17.82 -23.99
N LEU A 208 -36.29 -17.10 -23.80
CA LEU A 208 -37.38 -17.11 -24.80
C LEU A 208 -37.03 -16.35 -26.08
N ARG A 209 -36.21 -15.28 -26.02
CA ARG A 209 -35.72 -14.59 -27.25
C ARG A 209 -34.57 -15.30 -27.96
N LEU A 210 -33.89 -16.24 -27.31
CA LEU A 210 -32.79 -17.02 -27.91
C LEU A 210 -33.18 -18.47 -28.25
N ILE A 211 -34.31 -18.97 -27.73
CA ILE A 211 -34.91 -20.27 -28.11
C ILE A 211 -36.12 -20.08 -29.04
N GLY A 212 -36.82 -18.94 -28.99
CA GLY A 212 -37.86 -18.57 -29.94
C GLY A 212 -37.26 -17.90 -31.18
N GLY A 213 -36.65 -18.70 -32.04
CA GLY A 213 -36.47 -18.36 -33.45
C GLY A 213 -37.72 -18.74 -34.23
N GLU A 214 -38.71 -17.84 -34.24
CA GLU A 214 -39.54 -17.49 -35.40
C GLU A 214 -39.72 -15.96 -35.42
#